data_AF-A0A4R5IXI5-F1
#
_entry.id   AF-A0A4R5IXI5-F1
#
_cell.length_a   1.000
_cell.length_b   1.000
_cell.length_c   1.000
_cell.angle_alpha   90.00
_cell.angle_beta   90.00
_cell.angle_gamma   90.00
#
_symmetry.space_group_name_H-M   'P 1'
#
loop_
_entity.id
_entity.type
_entity.pdbx_description
1 polymer ?
#
loop_
_entity_poly.entity_id
_entity_poly.type
_entity_poly.pdbx_seq_one_letter_code
_entity_poly.pdbx_strand_id
1 'polypeptide(L)'
;MRIADHVKPISYLKSEAAQIVKDLAESGEPLIITQNGEAKLVVQDVRSYESDRQTLALLKILALGQKQIEQEKFSDIDEVFAELDELDRKEKQR
;
A
#
# COMPACT_ATOMS: atom_id res chain seq x y z
N MET A 1 -14.21 -1.43 -9.92
CA MET A 1 -13.54 -2.63 -10.46
C MET A 1 -14.57 -3.68 -10.86
N ARG A 2 -14.71 -3.97 -12.16
CA ARG A 2 -15.32 -5.22 -12.61
C ARG A 2 -14.20 -6.21 -12.86
N ILE A 3 -13.98 -7.09 -11.88
CA ILE A 3 -12.91 -8.10 -11.91
C ILE A 3 -12.96 -8.93 -13.21
N ALA A 4 -14.16 -9.22 -13.73
CA ALA A 4 -14.36 -10.01 -14.94
C ALA A 4 -13.66 -9.45 -16.18
N ASP A 5 -13.52 -8.13 -16.30
CA ASP A 5 -12.96 -7.48 -17.49
C ASP A 5 -11.42 -7.59 -17.54
N HIS A 6 -10.78 -7.96 -16.41
CA HIS A 6 -9.33 -8.06 -16.24
C HIS A 6 -8.87 -9.50 -16.01
N VAL A 7 -9.62 -10.50 -16.47
CA VAL A 7 -9.21 -11.91 -16.40
C VAL A 7 -8.66 -12.38 -17.75
N LYS A 8 -7.44 -12.91 -17.76
CA LYS A 8 -6.81 -13.47 -18.97
C LYS A 8 -6.16 -14.83 -18.67
N PRO A 9 -6.12 -15.78 -19.62
CA PRO A 9 -5.42 -17.04 -19.43
C PRO A 9 -3.89 -16.85 -19.42
N ILE A 10 -3.15 -17.78 -18.84
CA ILE A 10 -1.69 -17.76 -18.78
C ILE A 10 -1.02 -17.75 -20.16
N SER A 11 -1.72 -18.23 -21.20
CA SER A 11 -1.26 -18.10 -22.58
C SER A 11 -1.15 -16.64 -23.04
N TYR A 12 -2.06 -15.77 -22.60
CA TYR A 12 -2.01 -14.33 -22.91
C TYR A 12 -0.78 -13.67 -22.30
N LEU A 13 -0.43 -14.02 -21.06
CA LEU A 13 0.79 -13.52 -20.42
C LEU A 13 2.06 -13.93 -21.18
N LYS A 14 2.05 -15.14 -21.77
CA LYS A 14 3.20 -15.66 -22.54
C LYS A 14 3.36 -15.00 -23.90
N SER A 15 2.27 -14.64 -24.58
CA SER A 15 2.33 -14.08 -25.94
C SER A 15 2.34 -12.55 -25.97
N GLU A 16 1.66 -11.88 -25.03
CA GLU A 16 1.40 -10.44 -25.07
C GLU A 16 2.11 -9.64 -23.96
N ALA A 17 3.25 -10.10 -23.45
CA ALA A 17 3.93 -9.48 -22.30
C ALA A 17 4.20 -7.97 -22.48
N ALA A 18 4.63 -7.54 -23.67
CA ALA A 18 4.91 -6.13 -23.94
C ALA A 18 3.64 -5.27 -23.89
N GLN A 19 2.52 -5.77 -24.41
CA GLN A 19 1.23 -5.07 -24.38
C GLN A 19 0.70 -4.99 -22.95
N ILE A 20 0.85 -6.07 -22.16
CA ILE A 20 0.46 -6.09 -20.74
C ILE A 20 1.18 -4.99 -19.95
N VAL A 21 2.50 -4.82 -20.15
CA VAL A 21 3.26 -3.76 -19.47
C VAL A 21 2.69 -2.38 -19.82
N LYS A 22 2.37 -2.14 -21.09
CA LYS A 22 1.79 -0.87 -21.54
C LYS A 22 0.40 -0.63 -20.91
N ASP A 23 -0.48 -1.61 -21.00
CA ASP A 23 -1.86 -1.50 -20.51
C ASP A 23 -1.89 -1.27 -18.99
N LEU A 24 -1.06 -1.99 -18.23
CA LEU A 24 -0.97 -1.84 -16.78
C LEU A 24 -0.40 -0.47 -16.39
N ALA A 25 0.62 0.02 -17.11
CA ALA A 25 1.20 1.33 -16.84
C ALA A 25 0.24 2.49 -17.15
N GLU A 26 -0.65 2.33 -18.16
CA GLU A 26 -1.64 3.35 -18.55
C GLU A 26 -2.89 3.30 -17.65
N SER A 27 -3.39 2.11 -17.32
CA SER A 27 -4.62 1.94 -16.54
C SER A 27 -4.40 1.99 -15.03
N GLY A 28 -3.27 1.48 -14.54
CA GLY A 28 -3.05 1.21 -13.11
C GLY A 28 -3.92 0.08 -12.54
N GLU A 29 -4.71 -0.60 -13.38
CA GLU A 29 -5.62 -1.65 -12.95
C GLU A 29 -4.95 -3.04 -13.04
N PRO A 30 -5.00 -3.87 -11.99
CA PRO A 30 -4.34 -5.17 -12.00
C PRO A 30 -5.03 -6.17 -12.94
N LEU A 31 -4.24 -7.06 -13.53
CA LEU A 31 -4.68 -8.16 -14.39
C LEU A 31 -4.64 -9.49 -13.64
N ILE A 32 -5.74 -10.24 -13.65
CA ILE A 32 -5.83 -11.59 -13.09
C ILE A 32 -5.47 -12.61 -14.17
N ILE A 33 -4.52 -13.50 -13.86
CA ILE A 33 -4.11 -14.57 -14.75
C ILE A 33 -4.66 -15.91 -14.27
N THR A 34 -5.31 -16.63 -15.19
CA THR A 34 -5.85 -17.97 -14.94
C THR A 34 -5.00 -19.07 -15.57
N GLN A 35 -4.98 -20.24 -14.96
CA GLN A 35 -4.44 -21.46 -15.53
C GLN A 35 -5.47 -22.57 -15.35
N ASN A 36 -5.82 -23.25 -16.44
CA ASN A 36 -6.89 -24.26 -16.47
C ASN A 36 -8.24 -23.73 -15.95
N GLY A 37 -8.54 -22.46 -16.23
CA GLY A 37 -9.79 -21.80 -15.79
C GLY A 37 -9.78 -21.27 -14.35
N GLU A 38 -8.73 -21.53 -13.57
CA GLU A 38 -8.61 -21.07 -12.18
C GLU A 38 -7.70 -19.86 -12.07
N ALA A 39 -8.08 -18.84 -11.32
CA ALA A 39 -7.21 -17.69 -11.02
C ALA A 39 -5.99 -18.14 -10.20
N LYS A 40 -4.79 -17.76 -10.65
CA LYS A 40 -3.52 -18.16 -10.01
C LYS A 40 -2.60 -16.97 -9.69
N LEU A 41 -2.63 -15.92 -10.50
CA LEU A 41 -1.74 -14.76 -10.32
C LEU A 41 -2.51 -13.46 -10.47
N VAL A 42 -1.96 -12.41 -9.87
CA VAL A 42 -2.31 -11.02 -10.14
C VAL A 42 -1.04 -10.35 -10.68
N VAL A 43 -1.16 -9.68 -11.82
CA VAL A 43 -0.09 -8.92 -12.45
C VAL A 43 -0.46 -7.45 -12.36
N GLN A 44 0.45 -6.63 -11.86
CA GLN A 44 0.24 -5.20 -11.67
C GLN A 44 1.55 -4.47 -11.85
N ASP A 45 1.49 -3.18 -12.19
CA ASP A 45 2.69 -2.35 -12.24
C ASP A 45 3.23 -2.07 -10.82
N VAL A 46 4.52 -1.74 -10.75
CA VAL A 46 5.22 -1.56 -9.47
C VAL A 46 4.71 -0.34 -8.71
N ARG A 47 4.30 0.74 -9.39
CA ARG A 47 3.84 1.97 -8.71
C ARG A 47 2.51 1.71 -8.00
N SER A 48 1.58 1.05 -8.66
CA SER A 48 0.30 0.65 -8.06
C SER A 48 0.52 -0.31 -6.88
N TYR A 49 1.41 -1.30 -7.03
CA TYR A 49 1.77 -2.19 -5.92
C TYR A 49 2.30 -1.44 -4.69
N GLU A 50 3.23 -0.52 -4.89
CA GLU A 50 3.83 0.25 -3.81
C GLU A 50 2.79 1.16 -3.13
N SER A 51 1.94 1.83 -3.92
CA SER A 51 0.84 2.66 -3.42
C SER A 51 -0.13 1.87 -2.54
N ASP A 52 -0.52 0.67 -2.97
CA ASP A 52 -1.41 -0.20 -2.19
C ASP A 52 -0.74 -0.66 -0.88
N ARG A 53 0.56 -0.99 -0.95
CA ARG A 53 1.35 -1.38 0.23
C ARG A 53 1.48 -0.25 1.24
N GLN A 54 1.70 0.98 0.78
CA GLN A 54 1.75 2.18 1.63
C GLN A 54 0.39 2.48 2.24
N THR A 55 -0.68 2.36 1.45
CA THR A 55 -2.07 2.53 1.93
C THR A 55 -2.39 1.52 3.04
N LEU A 56 -2.07 0.25 2.84
CA LEU A 56 -2.25 -0.79 3.87
C LEU A 56 -1.40 -0.53 5.11
N ALA A 57 -0.19 0.02 4.97
CA ALA A 57 0.64 0.40 6.11
C ALA A 57 0.03 1.55 6.91
N LEU A 58 -0.47 2.60 6.23
CA LEU A 58 -1.15 3.71 6.86
C LEU A 58 -2.42 3.25 7.60
N LEU A 59 -3.25 2.41 6.97
CA LEU A 59 -4.44 1.87 7.61
C LEU A 59 -4.11 1.05 8.87
N LYS A 60 -2.99 0.31 8.87
CA LYS A 60 -2.51 -0.37 10.08
C LYS A 60 -2.08 0.60 11.17
N ILE A 61 -1.34 1.66 10.82
CA ILE A 61 -0.94 2.69 11.78
C ILE A 61 -2.18 3.33 12.42
N LEU A 62 -3.18 3.69 11.61
CA LEU A 62 -4.44 4.26 12.11
C LEU A 62 -5.20 3.29 13.03
N ALA A 63 -5.31 2.01 12.65
CA ALA A 63 -5.95 1.00 13.49
C ALA A 63 -5.22 0.78 14.82
N LEU A 64 -3.88 0.82 14.81
CA LEU A 64 -3.08 0.76 16.04
C LEU A 64 -3.28 2.01 16.91
N GLY A 65 -3.29 3.19 16.31
CA GLY A 65 -3.56 4.45 17.01
C GLY A 65 -4.94 4.45 17.67
N GLN A 66 -5.98 4.00 16.95
CA GLN A 66 -7.33 3.85 17.50
C GLN A 66 -7.34 2.94 18.74
N LYS A 67 -6.65 1.79 18.67
CA LYS A 67 -6.51 0.88 19.81
C LYS A 67 -5.73 1.49 20.98
N GLN A 68 -4.73 2.32 20.71
CA GLN A 68 -3.98 3.03 21.75
C GLN A 68 -4.87 4.04 22.48
N ILE A 69 -5.71 4.79 21.75
CA ILE A 69 -6.67 5.72 22.34
C ILE A 69 -7.66 4.98 23.26
N GLU A 70 -8.22 3.86 22.79
CA GLU A 70 -9.13 3.01 23.59
C GLU A 70 -8.47 2.45 24.85
N GLN A 71 -7.14 2.35 24.88
CA GLN A 71 -6.35 1.89 26.02
C GLN A 71 -5.77 3.03 26.85
N GLU A 72 -6.19 4.27 26.62
CA GLU A 72 -5.66 5.48 27.28
C GLU A 72 -4.13 5.65 27.11
N LYS A 73 -3.57 5.12 26.01
CA LYS A 73 -2.14 5.22 25.66
C LYS A 73 -1.90 6.38 24.69
N PHE A 74 -2.22 7.58 25.14
CA PHE A 74 -1.96 8.82 24.42
C PHE A 74 -1.42 9.87 25.40
N SER A 75 -0.80 10.91 24.87
CA SER A 75 -0.30 12.05 25.65
C SER A 75 -1.04 13.31 25.24
N ASP A 76 -1.10 14.29 26.15
CA ASP A 76 -1.59 15.61 25.82
C ASP A 76 -0.64 16.32 24.84
N ILE A 77 -1.20 17.13 23.94
CA ILE A 77 -0.41 17.77 22.90
C ILE A 77 0.57 18.82 23.47
N ASP A 78 0.20 19.52 24.54
CA ASP A 78 1.07 20.52 25.17
C ASP A 78 2.27 19.84 25.85
N GLU A 79 2.06 18.67 26.44
CA GLU A 79 3.14 17.85 27.03
C GLU A 79 4.14 17.38 25.97
N VAL A 80 3.64 16.92 24.80
CA VAL A 80 4.50 16.47 23.70
C VAL A 80 5.36 17.62 23.16
N PHE A 81 4.81 18.82 22.97
CA PHE A 81 5.59 19.96 22.50
C PHE A 81 6.65 20.41 23.51
N ALA A 82 6.32 20.40 24.81
CA ALA A 82 7.29 20.69 25.85
C ALA A 82 8.47 19.69 25.86
N GLU A 83 8.20 18.40 25.64
CA GLU A 83 9.23 17.36 25.52
C GLU A 83 10.14 17.57 24.30
N LEU A 84 9.56 17.87 23.14
CA LEU A 84 10.31 18.16 21.91
C LEU A 84 11.23 19.38 22.08
N ASP A 85 10.73 20.47 22.67
CA ASP A 85 11.51 21.67 22.97
C ASP A 85 12.70 21.38 23.90
N GLU A 86 12.53 20.48 24.87
CA GLU A 86 13.63 20.03 25.73
C GLU A 86 14.68 19.23 24.98
N LEU A 87 14.27 18.35 24.06
CA LEU A 87 15.19 17.57 23.23
C LEU A 87 16.03 18.48 22.32
N ASP A 88 15.40 19.45 21.66
CA ASP A 88 16.09 20.45 20.84
C ASP A 88 17.11 21.27 21.63
N ARG A 89 16.79 21.64 22.87
CA ARG A 89 17.72 22.35 23.76
C ARG A 89 18.93 21.48 24.11
N LYS A 90 18.73 20.18 24.36
CA LYS A 90 19.81 19.24 24.70
C LYS A 90 20.73 18.95 23.52
N GLU A 91 20.20 18.89 22.29
CA GLU A 91 21.03 18.73 21.09
C GLU A 91 21.92 19.95 20.82
N LYS A 92 21.40 21.17 21.01
CA LYS A 92 22.18 22.41 20.83
C LYS A 92 23.28 22.61 21.88
N GLN A 93 23.26 21.86 22.97
CA GLN A 93 24.25 21.91 24.05
C GLN A 93 25.35 20.84 23.91
N ARG A 94 25.27 19.96 22.90
CA ARG A 94 26.30 18.98 22.53
C ARG A 94 27.22 19.52 21.45
#